data_AF-A0A2H4VTS1-F1
#
_entry.id   AF-A0A2H4VTS1-F1
#
_cell.length_a   1.000
_cell.length_b   1.000
_cell.length_c   1.000
_cell.angle_alpha   90.00
_cell.angle_beta   90.00
_cell.angle_gamma   90.00
#
_symmetry.space_group_name_H-M   'P 1'
#
loop_
_entity.id
_entity.type
_entity.pdbx_description
1 polymer ?
#
loop_
_entity_poly.entity_id
_entity_poly.type
_entity_poly.pdbx_seq_one_letter_code
_entity_poly.pdbx_strand_id
1 'polypeptide(L)'
;MIKEILKWRPVAIGVAMVLTLYVISDIISGITLVLPTFLLAGIAVGFIINETEKNGAINGAILGLIGGVIVNGILISMMYLQGYGDYLVSIISTCLIYLVLEIVIAAVGGVFGSLIRCEFDKSEMEEFEASED
;
A
#
# COMPACT_ATOMS: atom_id res chain seq x y z
N MET A 1 -18.91 14.31 -0.47
CA MET A 1 -18.83 12.89 -0.85
C MET A 1 -17.42 12.29 -0.72
N ILE A 2 -16.35 12.83 -1.33
CA ILE A 2 -14.99 12.23 -1.19
C ILE A 2 -14.46 12.24 0.26
N LYS A 3 -14.81 13.24 1.07
CA LYS A 3 -14.35 13.38 2.46
C LYS A 3 -14.81 12.26 3.41
N GLU A 4 -15.86 11.50 3.07
CA GLU A 4 -16.36 10.42 3.94
C GLU A 4 -15.76 9.05 3.60
N ILE A 5 -15.29 8.86 2.36
CA ILE A 5 -14.75 7.58 1.86
C ILE A 5 -13.25 7.45 2.15
N LEU A 6 -12.53 8.57 2.20
CA LEU A 6 -11.09 8.58 2.42
C LEU A 6 -10.73 8.63 3.90
N LYS A 7 -10.08 7.57 4.39
CA LYS A 7 -9.60 7.46 5.77
C LYS A 7 -8.10 7.75 5.82
N TRP A 8 -7.75 8.98 6.13
CA TRP A 8 -6.34 9.44 6.17
C TRP A 8 -5.47 8.75 7.22
N ARG A 9 -6.03 8.37 8.38
CA ARG A 9 -5.26 7.69 9.43
C ARG A 9 -4.76 6.30 8.96
N PRO A 10 -5.63 5.40 8.44
CA PRO A 10 -5.20 4.15 7.82
C PRO A 10 -4.17 4.35 6.70
N VAL A 11 -4.43 5.28 5.77
CA VAL A 11 -3.50 5.55 4.67
C VAL A 11 -2.12 5.99 5.18
N ALA A 12 -2.06 6.86 6.19
CA ALA A 12 -0.79 7.28 6.80
C ALA A 12 -0.03 6.12 7.45
N ILE A 13 -0.72 5.20 8.11
CA ILE A 13 -0.13 3.97 8.66
C ILE A 13 0.45 3.11 7.52
N GLY A 14 -0.32 2.91 6.45
CA GLY A 14 0.14 2.19 5.27
C GLY A 14 1.40 2.80 4.65
N VAL A 15 1.43 4.13 4.49
CA VAL A 15 2.60 4.84 3.94
C VAL A 15 3.82 4.65 4.84
N ALA A 16 3.67 4.79 6.17
CA ALA A 16 4.75 4.56 7.11
C ALA A 16 5.28 3.11 7.02
N MET A 17 4.39 2.13 6.83
CA MET A 17 4.76 0.74 6.66
C MET A 17 5.53 0.51 5.36
N VAL A 18 5.07 1.08 4.24
CA VAL A 18 5.77 1.04 2.95
C VAL A 18 7.18 1.59 3.07
N LEU A 19 7.33 2.77 3.67
CA LEU A 19 8.63 3.43 3.81
C LEU A 19 9.58 2.62 4.70
N THR A 20 9.09 2.08 5.81
CA THR A 20 9.90 1.27 6.72
C THR A 20 10.41 0.01 6.02
N LEU A 21 9.51 -0.72 5.34
CA LEU A 21 9.87 -1.93 4.62
C LEU A 21 10.77 -1.65 3.42
N TYR A 22 10.53 -0.57 2.68
CA TYR A 22 11.39 -0.14 1.56
C TYR A 22 12.82 0.14 2.03
N VAL A 23 13.00 0.88 3.12
CA VAL A 23 14.33 1.16 3.69
C VAL A 23 15.02 -0.15 4.09
N ILE A 24 14.31 -1.04 4.77
CA ILE A 24 14.91 -2.31 5.21
C ILE A 24 15.26 -3.21 4.01
N SER A 25 14.35 -3.34 3.05
CA SER A 25 14.55 -4.25 1.92
C SER A 25 15.59 -3.68 0.94
N ASP A 26 15.35 -2.49 0.40
CA ASP A 26 16.10 -1.98 -0.74
C ASP A 26 17.43 -1.35 -0.29
N ILE A 27 17.39 -0.53 0.76
CA ILE A 27 18.56 0.23 1.20
C ILE A 27 19.48 -0.61 2.09
N ILE A 28 18.93 -1.35 3.04
CA ILE A 28 19.75 -2.13 4.00
C ILE A 28 20.12 -3.50 3.41
N SER A 29 19.17 -4.25 2.86
CA SER A 29 19.42 -5.62 2.39
C SER A 29 19.82 -5.74 0.92
N GLY A 30 19.57 -4.70 0.10
CA GLY A 30 19.83 -4.73 -1.34
C GLY A 30 18.86 -5.62 -2.13
N ILE A 31 17.73 -6.02 -1.52
CA ILE A 31 16.71 -6.86 -2.14
C ILE A 31 15.46 -6.00 -2.35
N THR A 32 15.00 -5.92 -3.61
CA THR A 32 13.80 -5.17 -3.94
C THR A 32 12.53 -5.96 -3.58
N LEU A 33 11.80 -5.48 -2.57
CA LEU A 33 10.49 -6.01 -2.14
C LEU A 33 9.39 -4.96 -2.30
N VAL A 34 9.54 -4.03 -3.25
CA VAL A 34 8.63 -2.89 -3.43
C VAL A 34 7.19 -3.37 -3.64
N LEU A 35 6.91 -4.17 -4.66
CA LEU A 35 5.52 -4.59 -4.95
C LEU A 35 4.89 -5.43 -3.80
N PRO A 36 5.57 -6.44 -3.21
CA PRO A 36 5.04 -7.14 -2.04
C PRO A 36 4.75 -6.21 -0.85
N THR A 37 5.60 -5.19 -0.63
CA THR A 37 5.44 -4.20 0.43
C THR A 37 4.17 -3.38 0.23
N PHE A 38 3.91 -2.90 -1.00
CA PHE A 38 2.69 -2.18 -1.33
C PHE A 38 1.44 -3.07 -1.20
N LEU A 39 1.53 -4.35 -1.58
CA LEU A 39 0.43 -5.30 -1.39
C LEU A 39 0.10 -5.46 0.10
N LEU A 40 1.12 -5.71 0.93
CA LEU A 40 0.95 -5.88 2.37
C LEU A 40 0.39 -4.63 3.04
N ALA A 41 0.88 -3.45 2.65
CA ALA A 41 0.36 -2.18 3.13
C ALA A 41 -1.08 -1.92 2.69
N GLY A 42 -1.42 -2.28 1.45
CA GLY A 42 -2.80 -2.28 0.97
C GLY A 42 -3.70 -3.15 1.84
N ILE A 43 -3.28 -4.39 2.12
CA ILE A 43 -4.02 -5.33 2.99
C ILE A 43 -4.23 -4.72 4.37
N ALA A 44 -3.18 -4.19 5.00
CA ALA A 44 -3.28 -3.56 6.31
C ALA A 44 -4.28 -2.39 6.29
N VAL A 45 -4.22 -1.51 5.29
CA VAL A 45 -5.15 -0.37 5.15
C VAL A 45 -6.59 -0.84 4.97
N GLY A 46 -6.83 -1.79 4.06
CA GLY A 46 -8.15 -2.35 3.79
C GLY A 46 -8.78 -3.02 5.02
N PHE A 47 -7.95 -3.72 5.80
CA PHE A 47 -8.38 -4.37 7.04
C PHE A 47 -8.74 -3.38 8.15
N ILE A 48 -7.94 -2.32 8.32
CA ILE A 48 -8.15 -1.31 9.38
C ILE A 48 -9.39 -0.45 9.10
N ILE A 49 -9.70 -0.18 7.84
CA ILE A 49 -10.85 0.68 7.49
C ILE A 49 -12.18 0.05 7.91
N ASN A 50 -12.26 -1.29 7.91
CA ASN A 50 -13.47 -2.05 8.24
C ASN A 50 -14.73 -1.54 7.52
N GLU A 51 -14.63 -1.40 6.20
CA GLU A 51 -15.75 -1.03 5.34
C GLU A 51 -15.75 -1.92 4.09
N THR A 52 -16.63 -1.60 3.13
CA THR A 52 -16.77 -2.35 1.88
C THR A 52 -15.47 -2.47 1.08
N GLU A 53 -15.36 -3.52 0.26
CA GLU A 53 -14.26 -3.75 -0.69
C GLU A 53 -13.95 -2.54 -1.56
N LYS A 54 -14.99 -1.79 -1.98
CA LYS A 54 -14.86 -0.56 -2.77
C LYS A 54 -14.09 0.52 -2.00
N ASN A 55 -14.37 0.69 -0.70
CA ASN A 55 -13.67 1.66 0.12
C ASN A 55 -12.24 1.19 0.41
N GLY A 56 -12.04 -0.12 0.62
CA GLY A 56 -10.71 -0.74 0.69
C GLY A 56 -9.87 -0.45 -0.55
N ALA A 57 -10.41 -0.68 -1.75
CA ALA A 57 -9.75 -0.42 -3.03
C ALA A 57 -9.34 1.06 -3.19
N ILE A 58 -10.24 2.00 -2.88
CA ILE A 58 -9.99 3.44 -3.03
C ILE A 58 -8.86 3.90 -2.09
N ASN A 59 -8.92 3.49 -0.82
CA ASN A 59 -7.89 3.87 0.15
C ASN A 59 -6.54 3.17 -0.15
N GLY A 60 -6.59 1.92 -0.62
CA GLY A 60 -5.41 1.20 -1.12
C GLY A 60 -4.78 1.89 -2.33
N ALA A 61 -5.58 2.34 -3.31
CA ALA A 61 -5.09 3.09 -4.46
C ALA A 61 -4.44 4.43 -4.04
N ILE A 62 -5.03 5.15 -3.09
CA ILE A 62 -4.48 6.42 -2.59
C ILE A 62 -3.18 6.19 -1.82
N LEU A 63 -3.11 5.12 -1.00
CA LEU A 63 -1.86 4.66 -0.41
C LEU A 63 -0.81 4.39 -1.49
N GLY A 64 -1.16 3.64 -2.53
CA GLY A 64 -0.26 3.30 -3.64
C GLY A 64 0.25 4.55 -4.35
N LEU A 65 -0.61 5.54 -4.58
CA LEU A 65 -0.23 6.81 -5.20
C LEU A 65 0.75 7.60 -4.32
N ILE A 66 0.40 7.81 -3.04
CA ILE A 66 1.21 8.64 -2.14
C ILE A 66 2.55 7.93 -1.83
N GLY A 67 2.47 6.67 -1.42
CA GLY A 67 3.65 5.85 -1.14
C GLY A 67 4.52 5.70 -2.37
N GLY A 68 3.91 5.47 -3.54
CA GLY A 68 4.63 5.25 -4.79
C GLY A 68 5.37 6.48 -5.27
N VAL A 69 4.76 7.67 -5.18
CA VAL A 69 5.44 8.94 -5.48
C VAL A 69 6.65 9.14 -4.58
N ILE A 70 6.53 8.83 -3.29
CA ILE A 70 7.64 8.99 -2.34
C ILE A 70 8.77 8.00 -2.64
N VAL A 71 8.44 6.70 -2.77
CA VAL A 71 9.43 5.63 -3.04
C VAL A 71 10.15 5.88 -4.37
N ASN A 72 9.41 6.17 -5.44
CA ASN A 72 10.02 6.46 -6.74
C ASN A 72 10.83 7.76 -6.72
N GLY A 73 10.41 8.78 -5.96
CA GLY A 73 11.19 10.00 -5.75
C GLY A 73 12.54 9.73 -5.06
N ILE A 74 12.56 8.86 -4.06
CA ILE A 74 13.79 8.41 -3.40
C ILE A 74 14.67 7.64 -4.39
N LEU A 75 14.09 6.72 -5.17
CA LEU A 75 14.80 5.93 -6.17
C LEU A 75 15.48 6.82 -7.23
N ILE A 76 14.75 7.78 -7.80
CA ILE A 76 15.29 8.74 -8.78
C ILE A 76 16.46 9.51 -8.18
N SER A 77 16.30 9.98 -6.93
CA SER A 77 17.34 10.74 -6.23
C SER A 77 18.60 9.90 -6.00
N MET A 78 18.43 8.64 -5.59
CA MET A 78 19.53 7.70 -5.38
C MET A 78 20.28 7.38 -6.67
N MET A 79 19.55 7.10 -7.76
CA MET A 79 20.15 6.81 -9.07
C MET A 79 20.93 8.02 -9.59
N TYR A 80 20.42 9.24 -9.40
CA TYR A 80 21.14 10.45 -9.77
C TYR A 80 22.45 10.58 -8.99
N LEU A 81 22.43 10.37 -7.67
CA LEU A 81 23.62 10.42 -6.81
C LEU A 81 24.66 9.35 -7.13
N GLN A 82 24.23 8.21 -7.69
CA GLN A 82 25.11 7.13 -8.16
C GLN A 82 25.75 7.40 -9.53
N GLY A 83 25.44 8.54 -10.17
CA GLY A 83 26.03 8.94 -11.45
C GLY A 83 25.19 8.58 -12.68
N TYR A 84 23.96 8.09 -12.52
CA TYR A 84 23.07 7.78 -13.65
C TYR A 84 22.32 9.00 -14.22
N GLY A 85 22.87 10.21 -14.07
CA GLY A 85 22.23 11.46 -14.50
C GLY A 85 21.86 11.51 -15.98
N ASP A 86 22.71 10.95 -16.85
CA ASP A 86 22.48 10.91 -18.30
C ASP A 86 21.27 10.05 -18.70
N TYR A 87 20.83 9.16 -17.81
CA TYR A 87 19.71 8.24 -18.03
C TYR A 87 18.41 8.71 -17.40
N LEU A 88 18.32 9.95 -16.91
CA LEU A 88 17.17 10.47 -16.15
C LEU A 88 15.82 10.26 -16.86
N VAL A 89 15.75 10.48 -18.18
CA VAL A 89 14.49 10.27 -18.94
C VAL A 89 14.03 8.82 -18.88
N SER A 90 14.95 7.87 -19.03
CA SER A 90 14.67 6.43 -18.93
C SER A 90 14.25 6.04 -17.51
N ILE A 91 14.94 6.57 -16.50
CA ILE A 91 14.65 6.33 -15.08
C ILE A 91 13.24 6.83 -14.74
N ILE A 92 12.90 8.07 -15.12
CA ILE A 92 11.56 8.65 -14.88
C ILE A 92 10.49 7.81 -15.58
N SER A 93 10.72 7.40 -16.83
CA SER A 93 9.77 6.58 -17.59
C SER A 93 9.52 5.24 -16.91
N THR A 94 10.57 4.61 -16.38
CA THR A 94 10.50 3.37 -15.63
C THR A 94 9.75 3.56 -14.30
N CYS A 95 10.05 4.64 -13.57
CA CYS A 95 9.38 4.99 -12.31
C CYS A 95 7.88 5.25 -12.51
N LEU A 96 7.47 5.83 -13.64
CA LEU A 96 6.04 6.00 -13.96
C LEU A 96 5.32 4.67 -14.14
N ILE A 97 5.98 3.68 -14.77
CA ILE A 97 5.42 2.32 -14.89
C ILE A 97 5.30 1.68 -13.50
N TYR A 98 6.34 1.78 -12.66
CA TYR A 98 6.30 1.29 -11.29
C TYR A 98 5.19 1.95 -10.47
N LEU A 99 5.02 3.26 -10.57
CA LEU A 99 3.95 3.99 -9.88
C LEU A 99 2.56 3.43 -10.24
N VAL A 100 2.30 3.15 -11.52
CA VAL A 100 1.03 2.56 -11.95
C VAL A 100 0.85 1.17 -11.32
N LEU A 101 1.90 0.34 -11.32
CA LEU A 101 1.85 -0.99 -10.72
C LEU A 101 1.62 -0.92 -9.20
N GLU A 102 2.30 -0.03 -8.50
CA GLU A 102 2.16 0.17 -7.06
C GLU A 102 0.73 0.60 -6.68
N ILE A 103 0.11 1.50 -7.45
CA ILE A 103 -1.29 1.90 -7.27
C ILE A 103 -2.21 0.70 -7.41
N VAL A 104 -2.05 -0.09 -8.49
CA VAL A 104 -2.90 -1.26 -8.77
C VAL A 104 -2.73 -2.31 -7.67
N ILE A 105 -1.49 -2.64 -7.29
CA ILE A 105 -1.19 -3.65 -6.29
C ILE A 105 -1.69 -3.23 -4.90
N ALA A 106 -1.51 -1.97 -4.51
CA ALA A 106 -2.02 -1.47 -3.24
C ALA A 106 -3.56 -1.44 -3.21
N ALA A 107 -4.22 -1.14 -4.33
CA ALA A 107 -5.67 -1.21 -4.44
C ALA A 107 -6.18 -2.65 -4.27
N VAL A 108 -5.55 -3.62 -4.94
CA VAL A 108 -5.85 -5.06 -4.78
C VAL A 108 -5.61 -5.51 -3.33
N GLY A 109 -4.52 -5.07 -2.71
CA GLY A 109 -4.27 -5.29 -1.30
C GLY A 109 -5.40 -4.73 -0.43
N GLY A 110 -5.86 -3.51 -0.71
CA GLY A 110 -7.00 -2.89 -0.04
C GLY A 110 -8.28 -3.73 -0.11
N VAL A 111 -8.59 -4.30 -1.27
CA VAL A 111 -9.73 -5.23 -1.43
C VAL A 111 -9.55 -6.47 -0.55
N PHE A 112 -8.38 -7.12 -0.62
CA PHE A 112 -8.11 -8.31 0.20
C PHE A 112 -8.19 -8.02 1.70
N GLY A 113 -7.65 -6.89 2.14
CA GLY A 113 -7.74 -6.46 3.53
C GLY A 113 -9.18 -6.34 4.03
N SER A 114 -10.05 -5.70 3.23
CA SER A 114 -11.46 -5.55 3.58
C SER A 114 -12.19 -6.90 3.55
N LEU A 115 -11.90 -7.78 2.60
CA LEU A 115 -12.47 -9.14 2.56
C LEU A 115 -12.08 -9.97 3.78
N ILE A 116 -10.80 -9.94 4.16
CA ILE A 116 -10.31 -10.63 5.37
C ILE A 116 -11.06 -10.10 6.59
N ARG A 117 -11.21 -8.77 6.71
CA ARG A 117 -11.91 -8.16 7.83
C ARG A 117 -13.38 -8.60 7.93
N CYS A 118 -14.09 -8.63 6.81
CA CYS A 118 -15.47 -9.10 6.76
C CYS A 118 -15.62 -10.55 7.26
N GLU A 119 -14.65 -11.42 6.97
CA GLU A 119 -14.70 -12.81 7.42
C GLU A 119 -14.40 -12.94 8.92
N PHE A 120 -13.44 -12.16 9.43
CA PHE A 120 -13.16 -12.08 10.87
C PHE A 120 -14.38 -11.61 11.68
N ASP A 121 -15.03 -10.52 11.25
CA ASP A 121 -16.19 -9.97 11.97
C ASP A 121 -17.40 -10.95 11.97
N LYS A 122 -17.54 -11.82 10.96
CA LYS A 122 -18.56 -12.90 10.97
C LYS A 122 -18.23 -13.98 11.99
N SER A 123 -16.99 -14.44 12.03
CA SER A 123 -16.58 -15.49 12.97
C SER A 123 -16.76 -15.07 14.44
N GLU A 124 -16.51 -13.79 14.77
CA GLU A 124 -16.76 -13.28 16.12
C GLU A 124 -18.25 -13.27 16.50
N MET A 125 -19.16 -13.02 15.54
CA MET A 125 -20.60 -13.10 15.80
C MET A 125 -21.09 -14.53 16.03
N GLU A 126 -20.59 -15.50 15.26
CA GLU A 126 -20.94 -16.91 15.43
C GLU A 126 -20.46 -17.48 16.78
N GLU A 127 -19.25 -17.10 17.23
CA GLU A 127 -18.75 -17.48 18.55
C GLU A 127 -19.56 -16.86 19.69
N PHE A 128 -20.01 -15.61 19.53
CA PHE A 128 -20.85 -14.94 20.52
C PHE A 128 -22.21 -15.65 20.67
N GLU A 129 -22.91 -15.93 19.56
CA GLU A 129 -24.19 -16.65 19.58
C GLU A 129 -24.05 -18.06 20.19
N ALA A 130 -22.98 -18.79 19.86
CA ALA A 130 -22.73 -20.13 20.42
C ALA A 130 -22.40 -20.13 21.93
N SER A 131 -22.09 -18.98 22.52
CA SER A 131 -21.76 -18.85 23.96
C SER A 131 -22.96 -18.46 24.83
N GLU A 132 -24.09 -18.07 24.23
CA GLU A 132 -25.33 -17.71 24.93
C GLU A 132 -26.33 -18.88 25.08
N ASP A 133 -26.08 -20.01 24.41
CA ASP A 133 -26.86 -21.27 24.49
C ASP A 133 -26.34 -22.25 25.56
#